data_AF-A0A957J232-F1
#
_entry.id   AF-A0A957J232-F1
#
_cell.length_a   1.000
_cell.length_b   1.000
_cell.length_c   1.000
_cell.angle_alpha   90.00
_cell.angle_beta   90.00
_cell.angle_gamma   90.00
#
_symmetry.space_group_name_H-M   'P 1'
#
loop_
_entity.id
_entity.type
_entity.pdbx_description
1 polymer ?
#
loop_
_entity_poly.entity_id
_entity_poly.type
_entity_poly.pdbx_seq_one_letter_code
_entity_poly.pdbx_strand_id
1 'polypeptide(L)'
;PNGAGKTTAINMMCGLLPPDSGHITIQGQRLHDNGASSTARTWVGMCPQEIVIWERLTCLEQLQFVGQMYNLSARAARQRAQQLLQQLDLREKQHKQARTLSGGMKRRLNIALALVHDPQIIVLDEPEAGLDPQSRVKVREFIQSLAHDKTIILTTHNM
;
A
#
# COMPACT_ATOMS: atom_id res chain seq x y z
N PRO A 1 -8.89 9.53 -18.26
CA PRO A 1 -10.06 10.29 -17.76
C PRO A 1 -10.34 10.04 -16.27
N ASN A 2 -10.58 11.11 -15.50
CA ASN A 2 -11.17 11.02 -14.16
C ASN A 2 -12.64 10.58 -14.31
N GLY A 3 -13.14 9.74 -13.39
CA GLY A 3 -14.51 9.22 -13.47
C GLY A 3 -14.72 7.96 -14.32
N ALA A 4 -13.65 7.32 -14.82
CA ALA A 4 -13.74 6.08 -15.60
C ALA A 4 -14.04 4.80 -14.76
N GLY A 5 -14.32 4.93 -13.46
CA GLY A 5 -14.63 3.80 -12.57
C GLY A 5 -13.41 3.06 -11.97
N LYS A 6 -12.19 3.59 -12.11
CA LYS A 6 -10.95 2.95 -11.60
C LYS A 6 -10.99 2.68 -10.10
N THR A 7 -11.31 3.70 -9.30
CA THR A 7 -11.43 3.58 -7.84
C THR A 7 -12.54 2.61 -7.44
N THR A 8 -13.67 2.62 -8.16
CA THR A 8 -14.77 1.67 -7.94
C THR A 8 -14.30 0.23 -8.16
N ALA A 9 -13.62 -0.04 -9.27
CA ALA A 9 -13.06 -1.36 -9.56
C ALA A 9 -12.04 -1.81 -8.50
N ILE A 10 -11.16 -0.91 -8.07
CA ILE A 10 -10.19 -1.15 -7.00
C ILE A 10 -10.89 -1.50 -5.68
N ASN A 11 -11.90 -0.74 -5.28
CA ASN A 11 -12.64 -0.99 -4.04
C ASN A 11 -13.36 -2.35 -4.09
N MET A 12 -13.87 -2.76 -5.25
CA MET A 12 -14.43 -4.09 -5.41
C MET A 12 -13.36 -5.18 -5.29
N MET A 13 -12.19 -5.03 -5.91
CA MET A 13 -11.07 -5.97 -5.77
C MET A 13 -10.54 -6.08 -4.33
N CYS A 14 -10.60 -4.99 -3.56
CA CYS A 14 -10.22 -4.98 -2.14
C CYS A 14 -11.31 -5.55 -1.21
N GLY A 15 -12.49 -5.91 -1.73
CA GLY A 15 -13.64 -6.31 -0.92
C GLY A 15 -14.24 -5.18 -0.07
N LEU A 16 -13.97 -3.92 -0.44
CA LEU A 16 -14.51 -2.72 0.20
C LEU A 16 -15.87 -2.30 -0.38
N LEU A 17 -16.18 -2.76 -1.59
CA LEU A 17 -17.44 -2.50 -2.29
C LEU A 17 -17.93 -3.80 -2.93
N PRO A 18 -19.18 -4.26 -2.70
CA PRO A 18 -19.71 -5.42 -3.40
C PRO A 18 -20.00 -5.08 -4.88
N PRO A 19 -19.77 -6.01 -5.83
CA PRO A 19 -20.19 -5.82 -7.21
C PRO A 19 -21.71 -5.96 -7.35
N ASP A 20 -22.33 -5.14 -8.20
CA ASP A 20 -23.78 -5.24 -8.48
C ASP A 20 -24.13 -6.58 -9.16
N SER A 21 -23.21 -7.12 -9.97
CA SER A 21 -23.32 -8.42 -10.62
C SER A 21 -21.93 -9.00 -10.92
N GLY A 22 -21.86 -10.32 -11.16
CA GLY A 22 -20.61 -11.02 -11.43
C GLY A 22 -19.89 -11.49 -10.15
N HIS A 23 -18.60 -11.75 -10.25
CA HIS A 23 -17.76 -12.15 -9.11
C HIS A 23 -16.30 -11.84 -9.36
N ILE A 24 -15.54 -11.71 -8.27
CA ILE A 24 -14.09 -11.54 -8.29
C ILE A 24 -13.46 -12.78 -7.67
N THR A 25 -12.42 -13.30 -8.32
CA THR A 25 -11.65 -14.45 -7.87
C THR A 25 -10.19 -14.04 -7.68
N ILE A 26 -9.65 -14.25 -6.48
CA ILE A 26 -8.24 -14.02 -6.15
C ILE A 26 -7.65 -15.35 -5.69
N GLN A 27 -6.54 -15.80 -6.29
CA GLN A 27 -5.90 -17.09 -5.97
C GLN A 27 -6.86 -18.29 -6.02
N GLY A 28 -7.78 -18.30 -6.98
CA GLY A 28 -8.79 -19.36 -7.12
C GLY A 28 -9.91 -19.31 -6.07
N GLN A 29 -9.89 -18.36 -5.13
CA GLN A 29 -10.96 -18.16 -4.15
C GLN A 29 -11.85 -16.99 -4.55
N ARG A 30 -13.16 -17.21 -4.51
CA ARG A 30 -14.14 -16.16 -4.75
C ARG A 30 -14.16 -15.20 -3.57
N LEU A 31 -14.07 -13.91 -3.84
CA LEU A 31 -14.42 -12.86 -2.89
C LEU A 31 -15.93 -12.98 -2.62
N HIS A 32 -16.29 -13.40 -1.41
CA HIS A 32 -17.69 -13.54 -0.99
C HIS A 32 -18.25 -12.19 -0.54
N ASP A 33 -19.52 -11.92 -0.89
CA ASP A 33 -20.23 -10.66 -0.62
C ASP A 33 -20.39 -10.32 0.89
N ASN A 34 -20.21 -11.32 1.76
CA ASN A 34 -20.53 -11.21 3.18
C ASN A 34 -19.32 -10.88 4.06
N GLY A 35 -18.48 -9.89 3.73
CA GLY A 35 -17.56 -9.20 4.66
C GLY A 35 -16.61 -9.99 5.59
N ALA A 36 -16.59 -11.33 5.52
CA ALA A 36 -16.19 -12.20 6.63
C ALA A 36 -14.99 -13.09 6.32
N SER A 37 -14.52 -13.17 5.07
CA SER A 37 -13.18 -13.71 4.82
C SER A 37 -12.16 -12.60 5.07
N SER A 38 -11.70 -12.49 6.32
CA SER A 38 -10.53 -11.67 6.70
C SER A 38 -9.32 -11.95 5.80
N THR A 39 -9.25 -13.16 5.23
CA THR A 39 -8.19 -13.65 4.37
C THR A 39 -8.10 -12.91 3.05
N ALA A 40 -9.21 -12.55 2.40
CA ALA A 40 -9.13 -11.87 1.09
C ALA A 40 -8.59 -10.43 1.23
N ARG A 41 -8.93 -9.75 2.33
CA ARG A 41 -8.39 -8.41 2.67
C ARG A 41 -6.89 -8.44 2.96
N THR A 42 -6.35 -9.57 3.43
CA THR A 42 -4.90 -9.71 3.64
C THR A 42 -4.11 -9.86 2.34
N TRP A 43 -4.78 -10.21 1.22
CA TRP A 43 -4.08 -10.41 -0.04
C TRP A 43 -3.83 -9.12 -0.82
N VAL A 44 -4.58 -8.07 -0.51
CA VAL A 44 -4.51 -6.80 -1.23
C VAL A 44 -3.95 -5.71 -0.33
N GLY A 45 -2.94 -5.00 -0.81
CA GLY A 45 -2.47 -3.74 -0.25
C GLY A 45 -2.92 -2.58 -1.13
N MET A 46 -3.40 -1.50 -0.53
CA MET A 46 -3.87 -0.33 -1.28
C MET A 46 -3.13 0.93 -0.81
N CYS A 47 -2.51 1.63 -1.75
CA CYS A 47 -1.93 2.96 -1.56
C CYS A 47 -2.75 3.96 -2.39
N PRO A 48 -3.60 4.80 -1.77
CA PRO A 48 -4.39 5.79 -2.50
C PRO A 48 -3.51 6.96 -3.00
N GLN A 49 -4.09 7.78 -3.89
CA GLN A 49 -3.46 9.02 -4.36
C GLN A 49 -3.23 10.00 -3.21
N GLU A 50 -4.15 10.09 -2.25
CA GLU A 50 -3.99 10.87 -1.04
C GLU A 50 -2.99 10.22 -0.07
N ILE A 51 -2.27 11.05 0.69
CA ILE A 51 -1.32 10.57 1.69
C ILE A 51 -2.08 10.26 2.98
N VAL A 52 -2.20 8.98 3.31
CA VAL A 52 -2.91 8.51 4.52
C VAL A 52 -1.87 8.02 5.54
N ILE A 53 -1.40 8.93 6.39
CA ILE A 53 -0.39 8.64 7.42
C ILE A 53 -0.78 9.25 8.77
N TRP A 54 -0.31 8.65 9.86
CA TRP A 54 -0.48 9.24 11.20
C TRP A 54 0.66 10.21 11.50
N GLU A 55 0.35 11.51 11.39
CA GLU A 55 1.33 12.60 11.48
C GLU A 55 2.13 12.67 12.78
N ARG A 56 1.52 12.23 13.89
CA ARG A 56 2.14 12.26 15.24
C ARG A 56 2.92 10.98 15.58
N LEU A 57 2.70 9.90 14.85
CA LEU A 57 3.45 8.66 15.02
C LEU A 57 4.77 8.72 14.24
N THR A 58 5.78 8.01 14.73
CA THR A 58 7.01 7.78 13.98
C THR A 58 6.77 6.85 12.80
N CYS A 59 7.67 6.85 11.82
CA CYS A 59 7.58 5.96 10.66
C CYS A 59 7.54 4.48 11.08
N LEU A 60 8.33 4.10 12.09
CA LEU A 60 8.37 2.73 12.59
C LEU A 60 7.09 2.35 13.34
N GLU A 61 6.61 3.20 14.24
CA GLU A 61 5.42 2.91 15.06
C GLU A 61 4.18 2.64 14.22
N GLN A 62 3.92 3.47 13.19
CA GLN A 62 2.74 3.29 12.36
C GLN A 62 2.81 2.03 11.49
N LEU A 63 3.99 1.66 10.98
CA LEU A 63 4.16 0.40 10.26
C LEU A 63 3.96 -0.80 11.20
N GLN A 64 4.50 -0.74 12.42
CA GLN A 64 4.26 -1.78 13.42
C GLN A 64 2.80 -1.90 13.81
N PHE A 65 2.10 -0.76 13.93
CA PHE A 65 0.68 -0.69 14.24
C PHE A 65 -0.14 -1.36 13.15
N VAL A 66 0.03 -0.96 11.89
CA VAL A 66 -0.69 -1.56 10.76
C VAL A 66 -0.35 -3.04 10.61
N GLY A 67 0.91 -3.43 10.74
CA GLY A 67 1.29 -4.84 10.67
C GLY A 67 0.57 -5.71 11.71
N GLN A 68 0.45 -5.21 12.94
CA GLN A 68 -0.29 -5.90 14.00
C GLN A 68 -1.81 -5.94 13.73
N MET A 69 -2.39 -4.90 13.12
CA MET A 69 -3.80 -4.94 12.67
C MET A 69 -4.05 -6.07 11.64
N TYR A 70 -3.03 -6.43 10.86
CA TYR A 70 -3.05 -7.57 9.94
C TYR A 70 -2.56 -8.88 10.58
N ASN A 71 -2.61 -9.00 11.90
CA ASN A 71 -2.25 -10.20 12.67
C ASN A 71 -0.77 -10.61 12.61
N LEU A 72 0.15 -9.72 12.22
CA LEU A 72 1.57 -9.97 12.44
C LEU A 72 1.91 -9.88 13.93
N SER A 73 2.74 -10.79 14.43
CA SER A 73 3.31 -10.64 15.78
C SER A 73 4.11 -9.34 15.88
N ALA A 74 4.21 -8.76 17.08
CA ALA A 74 4.98 -7.52 17.29
C ALA A 74 6.43 -7.60 16.76
N ARG A 75 7.06 -8.78 16.89
CA ARG A 75 8.40 -9.06 16.35
C ARG A 75 8.40 -9.06 14.82
N ALA A 76 7.46 -9.78 14.20
CA ALA A 76 7.35 -9.86 12.73
C ALA A 76 7.02 -8.48 12.13
N ALA A 77 6.06 -7.76 12.71
CA ALA A 77 5.69 -6.42 12.29
C ALA A 77 6.87 -5.45 12.37
N ARG A 78 7.67 -5.50 13.45
CA ARG A 78 8.88 -4.68 13.60
C ARG A 78 9.93 -5.00 12.53
N GLN A 79 10.22 -6.28 12.32
CA GLN A 79 11.21 -6.72 11.33
C GLN A 79 10.79 -6.28 9.93
N ARG A 80 9.52 -6.52 9.57
CA ARG A 80 8.96 -6.13 8.27
C ARG A 80 8.96 -4.62 8.07
N ALA A 81 8.58 -3.86 9.10
CA ALA A 81 8.64 -2.40 9.07
C ALA A 81 10.06 -1.88 8.81
N GLN A 82 11.07 -2.42 9.49
CA GLN A 82 12.46 -2.02 9.29
C GLN A 82 12.98 -2.36 7.88
N GLN A 83 12.61 -3.52 7.35
CA GLN A 83 12.93 -3.90 5.97
C GLN A 83 12.32 -2.92 4.96
N LEU A 84 11.03 -2.61 5.09
CA LEU A 84 10.35 -1.68 4.19
C LEU A 84 10.94 -0.27 4.27
N LEU A 85 11.22 0.22 5.49
CA LEU A 85 11.88 1.52 5.67
C LEU A 85 13.28 1.56 5.04
N GLN A 86 14.00 0.44 5.04
CA GLN A 86 15.28 0.35 4.35
C GLN A 86 15.12 0.35 2.83
N GLN A 87 14.22 -0.47 2.29
CA GLN A 87 13.97 -0.57 0.85
C GLN A 87 13.45 0.75 0.25
N LEU A 88 12.71 1.53 1.03
CA LEU A 88 12.13 2.82 0.62
C LEU A 88 12.98 4.04 1.02
N ASP A 89 14.24 3.83 1.42
CA ASP A 89 15.18 4.91 1.75
C ASP A 89 14.65 5.86 2.86
N LEU A 90 14.10 5.25 3.92
CA LEU A 90 13.52 5.91 5.09
C LEU A 90 14.12 5.42 6.42
N ARG A 91 15.12 4.53 6.40
CA ARG A 91 15.74 3.95 7.61
C ARG A 91 16.24 5.00 8.60
N GLU A 92 16.89 6.05 8.13
CA GLU A 92 17.38 7.14 8.99
C GLU A 92 16.25 7.97 9.63
N LYS A 93 15.04 7.90 9.06
CA LYS A 93 13.84 8.59 9.55
C LYS A 93 12.93 7.69 10.37
N GLN A 94 13.33 6.44 10.65
CA GLN A 94 12.45 5.46 11.32
C GLN A 94 11.87 5.96 12.65
N HIS A 95 12.62 6.76 13.42
CA HIS A 95 12.21 7.35 14.70
C HIS A 95 11.74 8.81 14.60
N LYS A 96 11.58 9.34 13.39
CA LYS A 96 11.04 10.68 13.16
C LYS A 96 9.53 10.61 12.98
N GLN A 97 8.82 11.59 13.53
CA GLN A 97 7.37 11.76 13.34
C GLN A 97 7.05 12.02 11.87
N ALA A 98 5.98 11.40 11.37
CA ALA A 98 5.63 11.45 9.96
C ALA A 98 5.37 12.87 9.44
N ARG A 99 4.88 13.79 10.30
CA ARG A 99 4.70 15.21 9.97
C ARG A 99 5.98 15.92 9.53
N THR A 100 7.15 15.43 9.94
CA THR A 100 8.46 16.05 9.65
C THR A 100 9.07 15.59 8.32
N LEU A 101 8.41 14.67 7.62
CA LEU A 101 8.85 14.15 6.34
C LEU A 101 8.50 15.11 5.18
N SER A 102 9.34 15.15 4.15
CA SER A 102 9.01 15.81 2.89
C SER A 102 7.84 15.09 2.18
N GLY A 103 7.20 15.73 1.21
CA GLY A 103 6.11 15.11 0.43
C GLY A 103 6.50 13.76 -0.18
N GLY A 104 7.71 13.67 -0.77
CA GLY A 104 8.21 12.42 -1.33
C GLY A 104 8.50 11.33 -0.30
N MET A 105 8.99 11.71 0.89
CA MET A 105 9.16 10.78 2.00
C MET A 105 7.81 10.28 2.54
N LYS A 106 6.82 11.17 2.67
CA LYS A 106 5.45 10.81 3.08
C LYS A 106 4.81 9.84 2.07
N ARG A 107 5.00 10.04 0.76
CA ARG A 107 4.55 9.10 -0.28
C ARG A 107 5.19 7.73 -0.14
N ARG A 108 6.52 7.66 0.05
CA ARG A 108 7.23 6.39 0.26
C ARG A 108 6.73 5.67 1.52
N LEU A 109 6.49 6.40 2.60
CA LEU A 109 5.88 5.83 3.81
C LEU A 109 4.46 5.31 3.57
N ASN A 110 3.64 6.02 2.79
CA ASN A 110 2.30 5.57 2.40
C ASN A 110 2.35 4.23 1.65
N ILE A 111 3.30 4.09 0.71
CA ILE A 111 3.55 2.83 0.01
C ILE A 111 4.00 1.73 0.99
N ALA A 112 4.87 2.04 1.95
CA ALA A 112 5.29 1.07 2.98
C ALA A 112 4.10 0.55 3.80
N LEU A 113 3.15 1.42 4.16
CA LEU A 113 1.95 1.04 4.91
C LEU A 113 1.08 0.05 4.13
N ALA A 114 0.97 0.21 2.81
CA ALA A 114 0.25 -0.72 1.95
C ALA A 114 0.94 -2.09 1.83
N LEU A 115 2.22 -2.22 2.20
CA LEU A 115 3.05 -3.43 2.00
C LEU A 115 3.40 -4.18 3.27
N VAL A 116 3.10 -3.60 4.44
CA VAL A 116 3.60 -4.11 5.72
C VAL A 116 3.03 -5.47 6.07
N HIS A 117 1.82 -5.79 5.62
CA HIS A 117 1.20 -7.11 5.78
C HIS A 117 1.56 -8.12 4.69
N ASP A 118 2.52 -7.76 3.83
CA ASP A 118 3.02 -8.58 2.72
C ASP A 118 1.93 -9.10 1.76
N PRO A 119 1.13 -8.19 1.17
CA PRO A 119 0.07 -8.58 0.24
C PRO A 119 0.64 -9.20 -1.03
N GLN A 120 -0.17 -10.02 -1.70
CA GLN A 120 0.14 -10.61 -3.00
C GLN A 120 -0.22 -9.68 -4.16
N ILE A 121 -1.25 -8.86 -3.98
CA ILE A 121 -1.71 -7.85 -4.94
C ILE A 121 -1.49 -6.48 -4.31
N ILE A 122 -0.89 -5.57 -5.06
CA ILE A 122 -0.69 -4.19 -4.61
C ILE A 122 -1.41 -3.28 -5.58
N VAL A 123 -2.29 -2.43 -5.06
CA VAL A 123 -2.96 -1.38 -5.80
C VAL A 123 -2.33 -0.04 -5.47
N LEU A 124 -1.83 0.64 -6.49
CA LEU A 124 -1.18 1.94 -6.38
C LEU A 124 -1.96 2.96 -7.20
N ASP A 125 -2.66 3.87 -6.52
CA ASP A 125 -3.41 4.92 -7.17
C ASP A 125 -2.53 6.17 -7.33
N GLU A 126 -2.08 6.45 -8.56
CA GLU A 126 -1.14 7.53 -8.90
C GLU A 126 0.09 7.65 -7.96
N PRO A 127 0.93 6.59 -7.85
CA PRO A 127 2.03 6.55 -6.86
C PRO A 127 3.11 7.62 -7.08
N GLU A 128 3.21 8.16 -8.28
CA GLU A 128 4.20 9.17 -8.67
C GLU A 128 3.66 10.62 -8.57
N ALA A 129 2.37 10.82 -8.30
CA ALA A 129 1.75 12.14 -8.31
C ALA A 129 2.29 13.05 -7.19
N GLY A 130 2.64 14.29 -7.57
CA GLY A 130 3.15 15.32 -6.67
C GLY A 130 4.59 15.11 -6.20
N LEU A 131 5.31 14.13 -6.75
CA LEU A 131 6.72 13.87 -6.43
C LEU A 131 7.66 14.71 -7.28
N ASP A 132 8.81 15.10 -6.71
CA ASP A 132 9.95 15.63 -7.47
C ASP A 132 10.58 14.55 -8.38
N PRO A 133 11.37 14.93 -9.41
CA PRO A 133 11.95 13.96 -10.35
C PRO A 133 12.74 12.82 -9.70
N GLN A 134 13.54 13.12 -8.67
CA GLN A 134 14.37 12.11 -8.00
C GLN A 134 13.50 11.13 -7.19
N SER A 135 12.49 11.63 -6.48
CA SER A 135 11.55 10.77 -5.76
C SER A 135 10.73 9.88 -6.69
N ARG A 136 10.36 10.35 -7.89
CA ARG A 136 9.64 9.52 -8.89
C ARG A 136 10.47 8.32 -9.33
N VAL A 137 11.75 8.52 -9.65
CA VAL A 137 12.66 7.43 -10.03
C VAL A 137 12.75 6.38 -8.94
N LYS A 138 13.00 6.79 -7.69
CA LYS A 138 13.10 5.87 -6.54
C LYS A 138 11.82 5.07 -6.32
N VAL A 139 10.64 5.71 -6.43
CA VAL A 139 9.36 5.02 -6.30
C VAL A 139 9.16 4.01 -7.43
N ARG A 140 9.49 4.39 -8.67
CA ARG A 140 9.37 3.50 -9.83
C ARG A 140 10.29 2.28 -9.74
N GLU A 141 11.55 2.48 -9.38
CA GLU A 141 12.52 1.38 -9.18
C GLU A 141 12.03 0.42 -8.10
N PHE A 142 11.49 0.94 -6.99
CA PHE A 142 10.93 0.10 -5.94
C PHE A 142 9.70 -0.68 -6.43
N ILE A 143 8.75 -0.05 -7.13
CA ILE A 143 7.58 -0.72 -7.70
C ILE A 143 8.03 -1.83 -8.68
N GLN A 144 9.01 -1.55 -9.54
CA GLN A 144 9.57 -2.54 -10.46
C GLN A 144 10.19 -3.73 -9.71
N SER A 145 10.90 -3.48 -8.61
CA SER A 145 11.48 -4.56 -7.79
C SER A 145 10.42 -5.49 -7.19
N LEU A 146 9.21 -4.98 -6.92
CA LEU A 146 8.09 -5.78 -6.39
C LEU A 146 7.41 -6.62 -7.47
N ALA A 147 7.51 -6.24 -8.75
CA ALA A 147 6.82 -6.89 -9.84
C ALA A 147 7.31 -8.32 -10.13
N HIS A 148 8.47 -8.70 -9.57
CA HIS A 148 8.98 -10.07 -9.68
C HIS A 148 8.17 -11.07 -8.86
N ASP A 149 7.65 -10.66 -7.70
CA ASP A 149 7.02 -11.56 -6.72
C ASP A 149 5.54 -11.25 -6.47
N LYS A 150 5.03 -10.11 -6.96
CA LYS A 150 3.71 -9.58 -6.64
C LYS A 150 2.98 -9.07 -7.88
N THR A 151 1.66 -9.18 -7.86
CA THR A 151 0.80 -8.54 -8.86
C THR A 151 0.63 -7.07 -8.53
N ILE A 152 0.94 -6.19 -9.47
CA ILE A 152 0.82 -4.74 -9.27
C ILE A 152 -0.26 -4.19 -10.20
N ILE A 153 -1.24 -3.51 -9.62
CA ILE A 153 -2.26 -2.74 -10.33
C ILE A 153 -1.96 -1.28 -10.05
N LEU A 154 -1.64 -0.52 -11.10
CA LEU A 154 -1.36 0.90 -10.97
C LEU A 154 -2.28 1.72 -11.85
N THR A 155 -2.72 2.86 -11.33
CA THR A 155 -3.35 3.91 -12.14
C THR A 155 -2.32 5.02 -12.36
N THR A 156 -2.27 5.56 -13.57
CA THR A 156 -1.44 6.72 -13.89
C THR A 156 -2.17 7.63 -14.87
N HIS A 157 -1.93 8.92 -14.74
CA HIS A 157 -2.32 9.95 -15.71
C HIS A 157 -1.11 10.49 -16.49
N ASN A 158 0.11 10.11 -16.08
CA ASN A 158 1.33 10.39 -16.82
C ASN A 158 1.54 9.27 -17.85
N MET A 159 1.49 9.64 -19.14
CA MET A 159 2.00 8.84 -20.26
C MET A 159 3.48 9.13 -20.46
#